data_AF-A0A9D8H9W7-F1
#
_entry.id   AF-A0A9D8H9W7-F1
#
_cell.length_a   1.000
_cell.length_b   1.000
_cell.length_c   1.000
_cell.angle_alpha   90.00
_cell.angle_beta   90.00
_cell.angle_gamma   90.00
#
_symmetry.space_group_name_H-M   'P 1'
#
loop_
_entity.id
_entity.type
_entity.pdbx_description
1 polymer ?
#
loop_
_entity_poly.entity_id
_entity_poly.type
_entity_poly.pdbx_seq_one_letter_code
_entity_poly.pdbx_strand_id
1 'polypeptide(L)'
;MFRLAAGYRAHAHHHVALLYAERAEAIGRPQGDRLFVEDWVYEWGIDAERSISTWWVGRVEESRRLVDALLARHDLDDAYRTALESNLELLQRGARPPGD
;
A
#
# COMPACT_ATOMS: atom_id res chain seq x y z
N MET A 1 -11.36 -5.06 -3.71
CA MET A 1 -10.95 -3.67 -3.42
C MET A 1 -9.48 -3.45 -3.69
N PHE A 2 -8.58 -4.31 -3.20
CA PHE A 2 -7.14 -4.25 -3.51
C PHE A 2 -6.81 -4.01 -5.00
N ARG A 3 -7.36 -4.81 -5.92
CA ARG A 3 -7.11 -4.64 -7.36
C ARG A 3 -7.55 -3.27 -7.92
N LEU A 4 -8.56 -2.64 -7.31
CA LEU A 4 -8.95 -1.27 -7.68
C LEU A 4 -7.90 -0.27 -7.18
N ALA A 5 -7.43 -0.41 -5.95
CA ALA A 5 -6.35 0.44 -5.41
C ALA A 5 -5.09 0.34 -6.29
N ALA A 6 -4.62 -0.88 -6.57
CA ALA A 6 -3.48 -1.11 -7.44
C ALA A 6 -3.68 -0.55 -8.87
N GLY A 7 -4.89 -0.73 -9.42
CA GLY A 7 -5.24 -0.20 -10.74
C GLY A 7 -5.19 1.34 -10.79
N TYR A 8 -5.77 2.03 -9.81
CA TYR A 8 -5.73 3.49 -9.74
C TYR A 8 -4.31 4.02 -9.47
N ARG A 9 -3.52 3.33 -8.63
CA ARG A 9 -2.10 3.68 -8.42
C ARG A 9 -1.31 3.59 -9.72
N ALA A 10 -1.53 2.54 -10.52
CA ALA A 10 -0.85 2.38 -11.81
C ALA A 10 -1.16 3.51 -12.81
N HIS A 11 -2.28 4.22 -12.62
CA HIS A 11 -2.68 5.39 -13.41
C HIS A 11 -2.42 6.73 -12.69
N ALA A 12 -1.60 6.74 -11.62
CA ALA A 12 -1.29 7.92 -10.81
C ALA A 12 -2.49 8.62 -10.16
N HIS A 13 -3.61 7.90 -9.96
CA HIS A 13 -4.78 8.42 -9.25
C HIS A 13 -4.67 8.12 -7.75
N HIS A 14 -3.73 8.78 -7.07
CA HIS A 14 -3.29 8.43 -5.72
C HIS A 14 -4.36 8.62 -4.64
N HIS A 15 -5.16 9.68 -4.71
CA HIS A 15 -6.30 9.87 -3.79
C HIS A 15 -7.34 8.74 -3.91
N VAL A 16 -7.65 8.30 -5.13
CA VAL A 16 -8.64 7.24 -5.37
C VAL A 16 -8.07 5.88 -4.96
N ALA A 17 -6.79 5.64 -5.24
CA ALA A 17 -6.09 4.44 -4.80
C ALA A 17 -6.12 4.32 -3.26
N LEU A 18 -5.83 5.42 -2.56
CA LEU A 18 -5.87 5.46 -1.10
C LEU A 18 -7.28 5.16 -0.55
N LEU A 19 -8.32 5.77 -1.12
CA LEU A 19 -9.71 5.52 -0.74
C LEU A 19 -10.06 4.02 -0.81
N TYR A 20 -9.66 3.35 -1.89
CA TYR A 20 -9.91 1.91 -2.05
C TYR A 20 -9.08 1.05 -1.10
N ALA A 21 -7.84 1.46 -0.80
CA ALA A 21 -6.98 0.75 0.14
C ALA A 21 -7.55 0.84 1.57
N GLU A 22 -7.92 2.03 2.05
CA GLU A 22 -8.54 2.22 3.37
C GLU A 22 -9.88 1.47 3.46
N ARG A 23 -10.67 1.47 2.37
CA ARG A 23 -11.91 0.69 2.34
C ARG A 23 -11.65 -0.80 2.39
N ALA A 24 -10.59 -1.29 1.74
CA ALA A 24 -10.21 -2.71 1.76
C ALA A 24 -9.79 -3.16 3.17
N GLU A 25 -8.97 -2.37 3.84
CA GLU A 25 -8.55 -2.60 5.23
C GLU A 25 -9.77 -2.70 6.16
N ALA A 26 -10.72 -1.76 6.04
CA ALA A 26 -11.93 -1.75 6.86
C ALA A 26 -12.89 -2.94 6.62
N ILE A 27 -12.89 -3.53 5.42
CA ILE A 27 -13.69 -4.74 5.13
C ILE A 27 -13.00 -5.97 5.75
N GLY A 28 -11.67 -6.00 5.71
CA GLY A 28 -10.88 -7.12 6.20
C GLY A 28 -11.09 -8.40 5.37
N ARG A 29 -10.48 -9.48 5.85
CA ARG A 29 -10.58 -10.80 5.23
C ARG A 29 -12.01 -11.36 5.39
N PRO A 30 -12.64 -11.88 4.31
CA PRO A 30 -13.94 -12.53 4.41
C PRO A 30 -13.92 -13.72 5.39
N GLN A 31 -14.90 -13.80 6.29
CA GLN A 31 -15.11 -14.96 7.16
C GLN A 31 -16.01 -15.96 6.45
N GLY A 32 -15.44 -17.03 5.89
CA GLY A 32 -16.23 -18.05 5.19
C GLY A 32 -15.48 -18.67 4.01
N ASP A 33 -16.16 -18.79 2.88
CA ASP A 33 -15.70 -19.48 1.67
C ASP A 33 -14.32 -18.97 1.23
N ARG A 34 -13.32 -19.85 1.29
CA ARG A 34 -11.88 -19.52 1.11
C ARG A 34 -11.43 -19.74 -0.33
N LEU A 35 -12.29 -20.30 -1.17
CA LEU A 35 -11.96 -20.55 -2.56
C LEU A 35 -11.72 -19.20 -3.26
N PHE A 36 -10.54 -19.08 -3.87
CA PHE A 36 -10.08 -17.89 -4.60
C PHE A 36 -9.79 -16.64 -3.76
N VAL A 37 -9.64 -16.78 -2.43
CA VAL A 37 -9.14 -15.70 -1.58
C VAL A 37 -7.61 -15.70 -1.60
N GLU A 38 -7.04 -14.60 -2.06
CA GLU A 38 -5.60 -14.37 -2.03
C GLU A 38 -5.20 -13.85 -0.63
N ASP A 39 -4.77 -14.73 0.27
CA ASP A 39 -4.51 -14.39 1.68
C ASP A 39 -3.47 -13.26 1.84
N TRP A 40 -2.43 -13.26 1.01
CA TRP A 40 -1.38 -12.23 0.99
C TRP A 40 -1.94 -10.81 0.86
N VAL A 41 -3.06 -10.63 0.14
CA VAL A 41 -3.72 -9.32 -0.04
C VAL A 41 -4.16 -8.75 1.30
N TYR A 42 -4.70 -9.60 2.17
CA TYR A 42 -5.22 -9.20 3.48
C TYR A 42 -4.14 -9.22 4.57
N GLU A 43 -3.07 -9.98 4.37
CA GLU A 43 -1.96 -10.07 5.32
C GLU A 43 -0.99 -8.88 5.21
N TRP A 44 -0.77 -8.36 4.01
CA TRP A 44 0.13 -7.22 3.77
C TRP A 44 -0.14 -6.43 2.48
N GLY A 45 -0.82 -7.01 1.48
CA GLY A 45 -0.99 -6.35 0.17
C GLY A 45 -1.75 -5.02 0.24
N ILE A 46 -2.83 -4.96 1.03
CA ILE A 46 -3.59 -3.72 1.25
C ILE A 46 -2.71 -2.64 1.89
N ASP A 47 -1.91 -3.00 2.90
CA ASP A 47 -1.01 -2.08 3.57
C ASP A 47 0.10 -1.60 2.64
N ALA A 48 0.61 -2.45 1.75
CA ALA A 48 1.58 -2.05 0.74
C ALA A 48 1.02 -0.98 -0.20
N GLU A 49 -0.19 -1.18 -0.74
CA GLU A 49 -0.84 -0.19 -1.61
C GLU A 49 -1.16 1.13 -0.87
N ARG A 50 -1.57 1.04 0.39
CA ARG A 50 -1.79 2.20 1.25
C ARG A 50 -0.49 2.96 1.55
N SER A 51 0.60 2.25 1.83
CA SER A 51 1.90 2.85 2.17
C SER A 51 2.44 3.73 1.03
N ILE A 52 2.28 3.27 -0.21
CA ILE A 52 2.69 4.04 -1.39
C ILE A 52 1.74 5.22 -1.57
N SER A 53 0.43 4.98 -1.57
CA SER A 53 -0.57 6.03 -1.85
C SER A 53 -0.56 7.16 -0.83
N THR A 54 -0.31 6.85 0.46
CA THR A 54 -0.18 7.85 1.53
C THR A 54 0.98 8.81 1.33
N TRP A 55 2.10 8.36 0.74
CA TRP A 55 3.21 9.26 0.39
C TRP A 55 2.75 10.29 -0.65
N TRP A 56 2.18 9.82 -1.76
CA TRP A 56 1.74 10.68 -2.87
C TRP A 56 0.70 11.73 -2.47
N VAL A 57 -0.17 11.44 -1.50
CA VAL A 57 -1.16 12.43 -1.01
C VAL A 57 -0.66 13.30 0.16
N GLY A 58 0.62 13.20 0.53
CA GLY A 58 1.23 14.02 1.59
C GLY A 58 1.04 13.51 3.02
N ARG A 59 0.52 12.30 3.23
CA ARG A 59 0.41 11.65 4.55
C ARG A 59 1.73 10.95 4.92
N VAL A 60 2.81 11.73 4.99
CA VAL A 60 4.20 11.26 5.09
C VAL A 60 4.46 10.39 6.32
N GLU A 61 3.97 10.80 7.49
CA GLU A 61 4.18 10.04 8.74
C GLU A 61 3.50 8.68 8.70
N GLU A 62 2.34 8.60 8.06
CA GLU A 62 1.62 7.34 7.91
C GLU A 62 2.30 6.42 6.90
N SER A 63 2.73 6.97 5.78
CA SER A 63 3.52 6.22 4.79
C SER A 63 4.76 5.61 5.44
N ARG A 64 5.51 6.40 6.24
CA ARG A 64 6.70 5.92 6.95
C ARG A 64 6.38 4.76 7.89
N ARG A 65 5.35 4.90 8.75
CA ARG A 65 4.96 3.82 9.68
C ARG A 65 4.60 2.52 8.96
N LEU A 66 3.87 2.62 7.85
CA LEU A 66 3.47 1.45 7.06
C LEU A 66 4.66 0.79 6.36
N VAL A 67 5.53 1.59 5.73
CA VAL A 67 6.75 1.09 5.08
C VAL A 67 7.65 0.37 6.08
N ASP A 68 7.88 0.97 7.26
CA ASP A 68 8.72 0.36 8.30
C ASP A 68 8.13 -0.98 8.78
N ALA A 69 6.81 -1.04 8.99
CA ALA A 69 6.12 -2.27 9.40
C ALA A 69 6.17 -3.35 8.32
N LEU A 70 6.05 -2.98 7.05
CA LEU A 70 6.09 -3.91 5.92
C LEU A 70 7.50 -4.45 5.69
N LEU A 71 8.53 -3.60 5.69
CA LEU A 71 9.91 -4.03 5.45
C LEU A 71 10.48 -4.92 6.56
N ALA A 72 9.91 -4.87 7.76
CA ALA A 72 10.21 -5.81 8.85
C ALA A 72 9.70 -7.24 8.59
N ARG A 73 8.83 -7.44 7.60
CA ARG A 73 8.34 -8.76 7.20
C ARG A 73 9.32 -9.47 6.28
N HIS A 74 9.29 -10.80 6.32
CA HIS A 74 10.14 -11.69 5.50
C HIS A 74 9.38 -12.37 4.35
N ASP A 75 8.05 -12.27 4.32
CA ASP A 75 7.15 -12.94 3.38
C ASP A 75 6.64 -12.03 2.26
N LEU A 76 7.23 -10.84 2.13
CA LEU A 76 6.96 -9.95 1.00
C LEU A 76 7.58 -10.50 -0.28
N ASP A 77 6.81 -10.46 -1.35
CA ASP A 77 7.32 -10.70 -2.70
C ASP A 77 8.33 -9.60 -3.12
N ASP A 78 9.31 -9.98 -3.94
CA ASP A 78 10.47 -9.13 -4.30
C ASP A 78 10.05 -7.84 -4.99
N ALA A 79 9.01 -7.90 -5.82
CA ALA A 79 8.46 -6.74 -6.50
C ALA A 79 7.89 -5.71 -5.50
N TYR A 80 7.21 -6.18 -4.46
CA TYR A 80 6.67 -5.31 -3.40
C TYR A 80 7.78 -4.77 -2.50
N ARG A 81 8.75 -5.61 -2.14
CA ARG A 81 9.93 -5.17 -1.37
C ARG A 81 10.67 -4.04 -2.08
N THR A 82 10.96 -4.22 -3.37
CA THR A 82 11.64 -3.20 -4.20
C THR A 82 10.86 -1.88 -4.23
N ALA A 83 9.52 -1.95 -4.38
CA ALA A 83 8.67 -0.77 -4.38
C ALA A 83 8.67 -0.05 -3.02
N LEU A 84 8.65 -0.80 -1.91
CA LEU A 84 8.69 -0.25 -0.56
C LEU A 84 10.04 0.38 -0.22
N GLU A 85 11.15 -0.24 -0.65
CA GLU A 85 12.49 0.32 -0.50
C GLU A 85 12.63 1.63 -1.28
N SER A 86 12.12 1.67 -2.52
CA SER A 86 12.07 2.91 -3.32
C SER A 86 11.27 4.01 -2.62
N ASN A 87 10.14 3.65 -1.99
CA ASN A 87 9.33 4.61 -1.23
C ASN A 87 10.05 5.08 0.05
N LEU A 88 10.76 4.18 0.74
CA LEU A 88 11.58 4.51 1.89
C LEU A 88 12.67 5.52 1.54
N GLU A 89 13.35 5.36 0.40
CA GLU A 89 14.35 6.31 -0.08
C GLU A 89 13.76 7.71 -0.27
N LEU A 90 12.56 7.82 -0.86
CA LEU A 90 11.86 9.10 -1.01
C LEU A 90 11.56 9.74 0.34
N LEU A 91 11.08 8.94 1.30
CA LEU A 91 10.78 9.36 2.67
C LEU A 91 12.01 9.82 3.45
N GLN A 92 13.17 9.17 3.24
CA GLN A 92 14.44 9.52 3.89
C GLN A 92 15.06 10.78 3.29
N ARG A 93 14.92 10.99 1.98
CA ARG A 93 15.40 12.19 1.29
C ARG A 93 14.56 13.44 1.59
N GLY A 94 13.46 13.29 2.34
CA GLY A 94 12.51 14.38 2.60
C GLY A 94 11.86 14.89 1.31
N ALA A 95 11.76 14.04 0.29
CA ALA A 95 11.13 14.42 -0.97
C ALA A 95 9.67 14.77 -0.71
N ARG A 96 9.23 15.89 -1.29
CA ARG A 96 7.82 16.27 -1.27
C ARG A 96 7.10 15.44 -2.34
N PRO A 97 5.92 14.86 -2.04
CA PRO A 97 5.12 14.29 -3.11
C PRO A 97 4.82 15.38 -4.14
N PRO A 98 4.78 15.02 -5.43
CA PRO A 98 4.29 15.95 -6.43
C PRO A 98 2.86 16.31 -6.06
N GLY A 99 2.55 17.59 -6.05
CA GLY A 99 1.17 18.05 -5.85
C GLY A 99 0.32 17.53 -6.99
N ASP A 100 -0.74 16.80 -6.66
CA ASP A 100 -1.81 16.42 -7.58
C ASP A 100 -2.47 17.66 -8.22
#